data_AF-V9IDF3-F1
#
_entry.id   AF-V9IDF3-F1
#
_cell.length_a   1.000
_cell.length_b   1.000
_cell.length_c   1.000
_cell.angle_alpha   90.00
_cell.angle_beta   90.00
_cell.angle_gamma   90.00
#
_symmetry.space_group_name_H-M   'P 1'
#
loop_
_entity.id
_entity.type
_entity.pdbx_description
1 polymer ?
#
loop_
_entity_poly.entity_id
_entity_poly.type
_entity_poly.pdbx_seq_one_letter_code
_entity_poly.pdbx_strand_id
1 'polypeptide(L)'
;MKWNKEIETEKLAKYFVLAASDICAKLRRMGYWADFINPFSGQPHLNLQKNNTLYKTDERFRCLGFKILHRNNCKVILYDNNAKNFLGNLYTTAPASTEFLKEILYDCELVNVNEA
;
A
#
# COMPACT_ATOMS: atom_id res chain seq x y z
N MET A 1 -0.15 -27.62 -11.10
CA MET A 1 -0.64 -26.24 -11.33
C MET A 1 0.53 -25.28 -11.17
N LYS A 2 0.83 -24.45 -12.18
CA LYS A 2 1.99 -23.54 -12.18
C LYS A 2 1.56 -22.25 -11.48
N TRP A 3 2.15 -21.94 -10.31
CA TRP A 3 1.90 -20.69 -9.60
C TRP A 3 2.36 -19.52 -10.46
N ASN A 4 1.42 -18.67 -10.91
CA ASN A 4 1.78 -17.50 -11.70
C ASN A 4 1.87 -16.28 -10.77
N LYS A 5 3.09 -16.01 -10.29
CA LYS A 5 3.38 -14.99 -9.26
C LYS A 5 2.85 -13.60 -9.64
N GLU A 6 2.85 -13.28 -10.93
CA GLU A 6 2.35 -12.00 -11.45
C GLU A 6 0.83 -11.84 -11.29
N ILE A 7 0.05 -12.87 -11.64
CA ILE A 7 -1.42 -12.84 -11.55
C ILE A 7 -1.88 -12.68 -10.10
N GLU A 8 -1.27 -13.42 -9.17
CA GLU A 8 -1.60 -13.31 -7.75
C GLU A 8 -1.19 -11.95 -7.17
N THR A 9 -0.06 -11.40 -7.61
CA THR A 9 0.39 -10.06 -7.18
C THR A 9 -0.56 -8.97 -7.67
N GLU A 10 -1.03 -9.05 -8.92
CA GLU A 10 -2.01 -8.11 -9.47
C GLU A 10 -3.34 -8.17 -8.71
N LYS A 11 -3.81 -9.38 -8.37
CA LYS A 11 -5.01 -9.59 -7.57
C LYS A 11 -4.90 -8.97 -6.18
N LEU A 12 -3.78 -9.19 -5.49
CA LEU A 12 -3.50 -8.57 -4.18
C LEU A 12 -3.39 -7.04 -4.27
N ALA A 13 -2.79 -6.51 -5.35
CA ALA A 13 -2.71 -5.08 -5.59
C ALA A 13 -4.09 -4.43 -5.74
N LYS A 14 -5.03 -5.10 -6.43
CA LYS A 14 -6.43 -4.65 -6.54
C LYS A 14 -7.12 -4.61 -5.17
N TYR A 15 -7.00 -5.67 -4.37
CA TYR A 15 -7.58 -5.68 -3.02
C TYR A 15 -7.01 -4.60 -2.12
N PHE A 16 -5.70 -4.36 -2.20
CA PHE A 16 -5.06 -3.28 -1.45
C PHE A 16 -5.61 -1.91 -1.84
N VAL A 17 -5.78 -1.61 -3.12
CA VAL A 17 -6.35 -0.33 -3.56
C VAL A 17 -7.75 -0.11 -2.98
N LEU A 18 -8.59 -1.15 -2.96
CA LEU A 18 -9.94 -1.08 -2.39
C LEU A 18 -9.89 -0.83 -0.87
N ALA A 19 -9.12 -1.64 -0.13
CA ALA A 19 -9.02 -1.52 1.32
C ALA A 19 -8.38 -0.19 1.75
N ALA A 20 -7.29 0.22 1.11
CA ALA A 20 -6.61 1.48 1.42
C ALA A 20 -7.48 2.70 1.12
N SER A 21 -8.30 2.64 0.07
CA SER A 21 -9.26 3.70 -0.26
C SER A 21 -10.34 3.85 0.82
N ASP A 22 -10.89 2.73 1.32
CA ASP A 22 -11.86 2.75 2.42
C ASP A 22 -11.26 3.31 3.72
N ILE A 23 -10.07 2.85 4.10
CA ILE A 23 -9.36 3.33 5.29
C ILE A 23 -9.07 4.84 5.19
N CYS A 24 -8.55 5.30 4.04
CA CYS A 24 -8.32 6.72 3.80
C CYS A 24 -9.62 7.52 3.88
N ALA A 25 -10.73 7.02 3.35
CA ALA A 25 -12.02 7.69 3.43
C ALA A 25 -12.50 7.84 4.88
N LYS A 26 -12.37 6.78 5.69
CA LYS A 26 -12.72 6.80 7.13
C LYS A 26 -11.85 7.80 7.90
N LEU A 27 -10.53 7.77 7.71
CA LEU A 27 -9.59 8.71 8.34
C LEU A 27 -9.89 10.17 7.97
N ARG A 28 -10.14 10.43 6.68
CA ARG A 28 -10.49 11.78 6.19
C ARG A 28 -11.81 12.29 6.74
N ARG A 29 -12.80 11.41 6.94
CA ARG A 29 -14.08 11.76 7.58
C ARG A 29 -13.90 12.21 9.02
N MET A 30 -12.90 11.67 9.72
CA MET A 30 -12.52 12.08 11.07
C MET A 30 -11.61 13.31 11.12
N GLY A 31 -11.33 13.95 9.98
CA GLY A 31 -10.52 15.17 9.91
C GLY A 31 -9.01 14.94 9.76
N TYR A 32 -8.56 13.69 9.60
CA TYR A 32 -7.15 13.38 9.39
C TYR A 32 -6.81 13.35 7.91
N TRP A 33 -5.63 13.86 7.55
CA TRP A 33 -5.09 13.59 6.22
C TRP A 33 -4.75 12.10 6.14
N ALA A 34 -5.05 11.47 5.01
CA ALA A 34 -4.65 10.10 4.72
C ALA A 34 -4.50 9.92 3.20
N ASP A 35 -3.46 9.18 2.79
CA ASP A 35 -3.20 8.80 1.41
C ASP A 35 -2.37 7.49 1.38
N PHE A 36 -2.31 6.83 0.23
CA PHE A 36 -1.49 5.63 0.05
C PHE A 36 -0.75 5.68 -1.29
N ILE A 37 0.30 4.87 -1.41
CA ILE A 37 1.02 4.73 -2.67
C ILE A 37 0.30 3.72 -3.54
N ASN A 38 -0.18 4.17 -4.71
CA ASN A 38 -0.83 3.30 -5.68
C ASN A 38 0.19 2.26 -6.19
N PRO A 39 -0.04 0.96 -5.99
CA PRO A 39 0.92 -0.09 -6.35
C PRO A 39 1.13 -0.22 -7.87
N PHE A 40 0.22 0.30 -8.70
CA PHE A 40 0.32 0.27 -10.15
C PHE A 40 1.12 1.44 -10.73
N SER A 41 1.11 2.60 -10.07
CA SER A 41 1.79 3.81 -10.56
C SER A 41 2.99 4.26 -9.72
N GLY A 42 3.10 3.80 -8.47
CA GLY A 42 4.11 4.28 -7.52
C GLY A 42 3.86 5.72 -7.03
N GLN A 43 2.67 6.29 -7.28
CA GLN A 43 2.33 7.67 -6.92
C GLN A 43 1.30 7.72 -5.78
N PRO A 44 1.19 8.86 -5.06
CA PRO A 44 0.07 9.09 -4.15
C PRO A 44 -1.26 8.89 -4.88
N HIS A 45 -2.18 8.13 -4.29
CA HIS A 45 -3.42 7.76 -4.94
C HIS A 45 -4.44 8.90 -4.97
N LEU A 46 -4.57 9.63 -3.86
CA LEU A 46 -5.59 10.68 -3.72
C LEU A 46 -5.09 12.08 -4.12
N ASN A 47 -3.79 12.34 -3.95
CA ASN A 47 -3.19 13.63 -4.29
C ASN A 47 -2.22 13.51 -5.47
N LEU A 48 -2.75 13.37 -6.69
CA LEU A 48 -1.91 13.41 -7.90
C LEU A 48 -1.24 14.79 -8.03
N GLN A 49 0.06 14.85 -7.76
CA GLN A 49 0.88 15.98 -8.16
C GLN A 49 1.00 15.96 -9.69
N LYS A 50 0.57 17.04 -10.36
CA LYS A 50 0.64 17.21 -11.84
C LYS A 50 2.07 17.39 -12.37
N ASN A 51 3.08 17.01 -11.59
CA ASN A 51 4.47 17.22 -11.92
C ASN A 51 4.90 16.02 -12.77
N ASN A 52 4.75 16.19 -14.09
CA ASN A 52 4.82 15.15 -15.11
C ASN A 52 6.23 14.55 -15.34
N THR A 53 7.12 14.60 -14.36
CA THR A 53 8.37 13.83 -14.38
C THR A 53 8.02 12.40 -14.02
N LEU A 54 7.61 11.67 -15.05
CA LEU A 54 7.54 10.21 -15.08
C LEU A 54 8.86 9.65 -14.55
N TYR A 55 8.92 9.38 -13.24
CA TYR A 55 9.76 8.33 -12.73
C TYR A 55 9.28 7.09 -13.48
N LYS A 56 9.98 6.74 -14.56
CA LYS A 56 9.77 5.51 -15.31
C LYS A 56 9.51 4.45 -14.26
N THR A 57 8.33 3.85 -14.37
CA THR A 57 7.71 2.91 -13.45
C THR A 57 8.73 1.86 -13.08
N ASP A 58 9.53 2.17 -12.07
CA ASP A 58 10.59 1.30 -11.67
C ASP A 58 9.89 0.17 -10.95
N GLU A 59 10.20 -1.06 -11.35
CA GLU A 59 9.68 -2.23 -10.67
C GLU A 59 10.00 -2.20 -9.16
N ARG A 60 11.04 -1.45 -8.78
CA ARG A 60 11.43 -1.13 -7.39
C ARG A 60 10.47 -0.18 -6.64
N PHE A 61 9.57 0.54 -7.31
CA PHE A 61 8.56 1.40 -6.65
C PHE A 61 7.18 0.74 -6.57
N ARG A 62 6.95 -0.35 -7.31
CA ARG A 62 5.87 -1.27 -6.95
C ARG A 62 6.23 -1.75 -5.55
N CYS A 63 5.37 -1.48 -4.57
CA CYS A 63 5.58 -1.79 -3.16
C CYS A 63 5.75 -3.30 -2.96
N LEU A 64 6.93 -3.81 -3.30
CA LEU A 64 7.31 -5.20 -3.34
C LEU A 64 8.43 -5.32 -2.33
N GLY A 65 8.08 -5.75 -1.11
CA GLY A 65 8.95 -6.04 0.02
C GLY A 65 10.38 -5.50 -0.08
N PHE A 66 10.64 -4.34 0.52
CA PHE A 66 11.99 -3.81 0.61
C PHE A 66 12.64 -4.25 1.93
N LYS A 67 13.92 -4.64 1.88
CA LYS A 67 14.76 -4.75 3.07
C LYS A 67 15.59 -3.49 3.20
N ILE A 68 15.58 -2.88 4.39
CA ILE A 68 16.48 -1.77 4.71
C ILE A 68 17.69 -2.36 5.45
N LEU A 69 18.85 -2.33 4.80
CA LEU A 69 20.12 -2.69 5.44
C LEU A 69 20.83 -1.42 5.90
N HIS A 70 21.47 -1.50 7.07
CA HIS A 70 22.41 -0.47 7.51
C HIS A 70 23.82 -0.91 7.14
N ARG A 71 24.53 -0.05 6.41
CA ARG A 71 25.93 -0.22 6.02
C ARG A 71 26.67 1.04 6.43
N ASN A 72 27.46 0.96 7.50
CA ASN A 72 28.08 2.12 8.13
C ASN A 72 27.01 3.18 8.45
N ASN A 73 27.16 4.39 7.88
CA ASN A 73 26.24 5.52 8.06
C ASN A 73 25.14 5.58 6.99
N CYS A 74 25.03 4.57 6.11
CA CYS A 74 24.07 4.56 5.01
C CYS A 74 22.93 3.56 5.25
N LYS A 75 21.72 3.94 4.81
CA LYS A 75 20.57 3.03 4.66
C LYS A 75 20.48 2.57 3.21
N VAL A 76 20.58 1.27 2.99
CA VAL A 76 20.49 0.63 1.67
C VAL A 76 19.13 -0.04 1.55
N ILE A 77 18.34 0.39 0.57
CA ILE A 77 17.05 -0.22 0.26
C ILE A 77 17.29 -1.32 -0.77
N LEU A 78 17.02 -2.56 -0.39
CA LEU A 78 17.11 -3.73 -1.26
C LEU A 78 15.72 -4.22 -1.62
N TYR A 79 15.55 -4.63 -2.88
CA TYR A 79 14.40 -5.41 -3.31
C TYR A 79 14.53 -6.85 -2.79
N ASP A 80 13.57 -7.31 -1.98
CA ASP A 80 13.55 -8.69 -1.48
C ASP A 80 12.77 -9.59 -2.45
N ASN A 81 13.49 -10.20 -3.41
CA ASN A 81 12.86 -11.09 -4.39
C ASN A 81 12.23 -12.36 -3.78
N ASN A 82 12.57 -12.66 -2.51
CA ASN A 82 12.00 -13.74 -1.72
C ASN A 82 10.73 -13.34 -0.95
N ALA A 83 10.29 -12.08 -1.03
CA ALA A 83 9.02 -11.67 -0.46
C ALA A 83 7.88 -12.45 -1.15
N LYS A 84 7.28 -13.38 -0.40
CA LYS A 84 6.05 -14.09 -0.81
C LYS A 84 4.80 -13.24 -0.60
N ASN A 85 4.94 -12.08 0.02
CA ASN A 85 3.84 -11.24 0.48
C ASN A 85 3.77 -9.96 -0.37
N PHE A 86 2.56 -9.54 -0.69
CA PHE A 86 2.28 -8.20 -1.21
C PHE A 86 2.45 -7.17 -0.09
N LEU A 87 3.07 -6.03 -0.37
CA LEU A 87 3.23 -4.93 0.57
C LEU A 87 2.51 -3.68 0.06
N GLY A 88 1.80 -2.98 0.94
CA GLY A 88 1.16 -1.72 0.63
C GLY A 88 1.44 -0.70 1.74
N ASN A 89 1.63 0.56 1.36
CA ASN A 89 1.95 1.64 2.29
C ASN A 89 0.83 2.68 2.30
N LEU A 90 0.29 2.96 3.48
CA LEU A 90 -0.69 4.00 3.76
C LEU A 90 -0.11 4.96 4.81
N TYR A 91 -0.37 6.25 4.63
CA TYR A 91 0.14 7.33 5.45
C TYR A 91 -1.02 8.16 5.98
N THR A 92 -0.91 8.65 7.21
CA THR A 92 -1.94 9.49 7.82
C THR A 92 -1.36 10.43 8.89
N THR A 93 -2.06 11.53 9.17
CA THR A 93 -1.79 12.40 10.31
C THR A 93 -2.54 11.98 11.58
N ALA A 94 -3.30 10.89 11.54
CA ALA A 94 -3.92 10.33 12.73
C ALA A 94 -2.87 9.97 13.80
N PRO A 95 -3.19 10.16 15.10
CA PRO A 95 -2.31 9.76 16.18
C PRO A 95 -2.06 8.25 16.15
N ALA A 96 -0.87 7.83 16.58
CA ALA A 96 -0.49 6.42 16.69
C ALA A 96 -1.19 5.67 17.83
N SER A 97 -2.38 6.11 18.24
CA SER A 97 -3.20 5.44 19.23
C SER A 97 -3.79 4.17 18.63
N THR A 98 -3.40 3.01 19.19
CA THR A 98 -3.88 1.71 18.71
C THR A 98 -5.39 1.56 18.89
N GLU A 99 -5.98 2.18 19.92
CA GLU A 99 -7.42 2.09 20.18
C GLU A 99 -8.22 2.87 19.12
N PHE A 100 -7.81 4.11 18.86
CA PHE A 100 -8.42 4.95 17.83
C PHE A 100 -8.34 4.31 16.43
N LEU A 101 -7.17 3.79 16.07
CA LEU A 101 -6.99 3.12 14.78
C LEU A 101 -7.81 1.83 14.69
N LYS A 102 -7.96 1.08 15.79
CA LYS A 102 -8.83 -0.09 15.82
C LYS A 102 -10.27 0.31 15.52
N GLU A 103 -10.83 1.30 16.20
CA GLU A 103 -12.20 1.75 15.96
C GLU A 103 -12.46 2.09 14.48
N ILE A 104 -11.50 2.74 13.81
CA ILE A 104 -11.58 3.02 12.36
C ILE A 104 -11.55 1.75 11.51
N LEU A 105 -10.73 0.77 11.90
CA LEU A 105 -10.44 -0.42 11.10
C LEU A 105 -11.40 -1.59 11.36
N TYR A 106 -12.14 -1.60 12.46
CA TYR A 106 -13.04 -2.70 12.83
C TYR A 106 -14.32 -2.79 11.98
N ASP A 107 -14.63 -1.79 11.16
CA ASP A 107 -15.78 -1.77 10.24
C ASP A 107 -15.55 -2.50 8.89
N CYS A 108 -14.57 -3.40 8.80
CA CYS A 108 -14.45 -4.25 7.61
C CYS A 108 -15.50 -5.37 7.66
N GLU A 109 -16.71 -5.10 7.15
CA GLU A 109 -17.62 -6.17 6.77
C GLU A 109 -16.88 -7.15 5.85
N LEU A 110 -16.90 -8.43 6.22
CA LEU A 110 -16.29 -9.50 5.45
C LEU A 110 -17.00 -9.58 4.09
N VAL A 111 -16.44 -8.93 3.07
CA VAL A 111 -16.87 -9.15 1.69
C VAL A 111 -16.52 -10.58 1.35
N ASN A 112 -17.54 -11.42 1.24
CA ASN A 112 -17.39 -12.83 0.90
C ASN A 112 -16.95 -12.93 -0.56
N VAL A 113 -15.66 -13.24 -0.78
CA VAL A 113 -15.02 -13.24 -2.12
C VAL A 113 -15.44 -14.46 -2.98
N ASN A 114 -16.55 -15.12 -2.63
CA ASN A 114 -17.01 -16.36 -3.26
C ASN A 114 -18.18 -16.18 -4.24
N GLU A 115 -18.50 -14.95 -4.64
CA GLU A 115 -19.58 -14.66 -5.61
C GLU A 115 -19.08 -13.89 -6.85
N ALA A 116 -18.09 -14.44 -7.56
CA ALA A 116 -17.76 -14.05 -8.93
C ALA A 116 -17.28 -15.25 -9.76
#